data_AF-A0A7R9Z8J7-F1
#
_entry.id   AF-A0A7R9Z8J7-F1
#
_cell.length_a   1.000
_cell.length_b   1.000
_cell.length_c   1.000
_cell.angle_alpha   90.00
_cell.angle_beta   90.00
_cell.angle_gamma   90.00
#
_symmetry.space_group_name_H-M   'P 1'
#
loop_
_entity.id
_entity.type
_entity.pdbx_description
1 polymer ?
#
loop_
_entity_poly.entity_id
_entity_poly.type
_entity_poly.pdbx_seq_one_letter_code
_entity_poly.pdbx_strand_id
1 'polypeptide(L)'
;EIVTDAVLAVRKPGLPIDLHMVERMHMVHRTDNESRLVRGLVLDHGARHPDMPKYLENCYILTCNVSLEYEKSEVNSGFVYSTPEERERMVSAERKFTDDKVKKIIELKRAVCTEENGYNFVVINQKGIDPLSLDMLAKEGIVGIRRAKRRNMERLTLACGGVAVNSV
;
A
#
# COMPACT_ATOMS: atom_id res chain seq x y z
N GLU A 1 -21.54 -23.40 -4.31
CA GLU A 1 -20.18 -23.53 -4.89
C GLU A 1 -19.23 -22.46 -4.35
N ILE A 2 -19.49 -21.15 -4.54
CA ILE A 2 -18.63 -20.06 -4.03
C ILE A 2 -18.27 -20.21 -2.54
N VAL A 3 -19.26 -20.52 -1.69
CA VAL A 3 -19.08 -20.63 -0.24
C VAL A 3 -18.21 -21.83 0.14
N THR A 4 -18.44 -22.98 -0.47
CA THR A 4 -17.68 -24.21 -0.18
C THR A 4 -16.22 -24.05 -0.57
N ASP A 5 -15.96 -23.46 -1.73
CA ASP A 5 -14.61 -23.24 -2.24
C ASP A 5 -13.84 -22.21 -1.40
N ALA A 6 -14.51 -21.14 -0.96
CA ALA A 6 -13.91 -20.14 -0.08
C ALA A 6 -13.46 -20.75 1.26
N VAL A 7 -14.28 -21.63 1.85
CA VAL A 7 -13.96 -22.30 3.12
C VAL A 7 -12.82 -23.31 2.94
N LEU A 8 -12.82 -24.06 1.83
CA LEU A 8 -11.76 -25.01 1.52
C LEU A 8 -10.41 -24.31 1.30
N ALA A 9 -10.39 -23.12 0.70
CA ALA A 9 -9.17 -22.35 0.46
C ALA A 9 -8.46 -21.89 1.75
N VAL A 10 -9.22 -21.65 2.83
CA VAL A 10 -8.70 -21.18 4.11
C VAL A 10 -8.35 -22.33 5.07
N ARG A 11 -8.91 -23.51 4.84
CA ARG A 11 -8.77 -24.66 5.74
C ARG A 11 -7.30 -25.10 5.84
N LYS A 12 -6.75 -25.04 7.05
CA LYS A 12 -5.45 -25.65 7.39
C LYS A 12 -5.69 -27.00 8.11
N PRO A 13 -4.95 -28.07 7.77
CA PRO A 13 -5.09 -29.36 8.46
C PRO A 13 -4.81 -29.20 9.96
N GLY A 14 -5.70 -29.73 10.81
CA GLY A 14 -5.51 -29.73 12.27
C GLY A 14 -5.86 -28.43 13.02
N LEU A 15 -6.23 -27.36 12.33
CA LEU A 15 -6.69 -26.10 12.93
C LEU A 15 -8.19 -25.90 12.73
N PRO A 16 -8.89 -25.23 13.66
CA PRO A 16 -10.28 -24.81 13.45
C PRO A 16 -10.36 -23.83 12.28
N ILE A 17 -11.51 -23.83 11.60
CA ILE A 17 -11.75 -22.95 10.45
C ILE A 17 -11.91 -21.52 10.96
N ASP A 18 -11.05 -20.61 10.50
CA ASP A 18 -11.17 -19.18 10.76
C ASP A 18 -11.92 -18.49 9.62
N LEU A 19 -13.16 -18.07 9.89
CA LEU A 19 -13.98 -17.34 8.94
C LEU A 19 -13.51 -15.89 8.71
N HIS A 20 -12.64 -15.35 9.57
CA HIS A 20 -12.10 -14.00 9.42
C HIS A 20 -11.21 -13.88 8.17
N MET A 21 -10.64 -14.98 7.71
CA MET A 21 -9.80 -15.05 6.52
C MET A 21 -10.60 -14.97 5.22
N VAL A 22 -11.91 -15.21 5.26
CA VAL A 22 -12.79 -15.05 4.09
C VAL A 22 -13.31 -13.60 4.05
N GLU A 23 -12.74 -12.80 3.14
CA GLU A 23 -13.23 -11.45 2.91
C GLU A 23 -14.51 -11.45 2.08
N ARG A 24 -15.55 -10.80 2.60
CA ARG A 24 -16.77 -10.47 1.85
C ARG A 24 -16.70 -9.02 1.42
N MET A 25 -16.50 -8.81 0.13
CA MET A 25 -16.43 -7.49 -0.49
C MET A 25 -17.74 -7.20 -1.21
N HIS A 26 -18.46 -6.18 -0.77
CA HIS A 26 -19.70 -5.74 -1.42
C HIS A 26 -19.39 -4.59 -2.37
N MET A 27 -19.66 -4.80 -3.66
CA MET A 27 -19.59 -3.74 -4.67
C MET A 27 -21.01 -3.33 -5.05
N VAL A 28 -21.27 -2.03 -5.06
CA VAL A 28 -22.58 -1.50 -5.48
C VAL A 28 -22.66 -1.63 -7.00
N HIS A 29 -23.47 -2.58 -7.46
CA HIS A 29 -23.80 -2.75 -8.87
C HIS A 29 -25.32 -2.81 -9.06
N ARG A 30 -25.78 -2.73 -10.32
CA ARG A 30 -27.22 -2.71 -10.63
C ARG A 30 -27.88 -4.10 -10.49
N THR A 31 -27.08 -5.17 -10.54
CA THR A 31 -27.51 -6.57 -10.45
C THR A 31 -26.90 -7.22 -9.22
N ASP A 32 -27.68 -8.08 -8.55
CA ASP A 32 -27.34 -8.84 -7.34
C ASP A 32 -26.78 -10.23 -7.65
N ASN A 33 -27.05 -10.74 -8.85
CA ASN A 33 -26.68 -12.10 -9.27
C ASN A 33 -25.21 -12.28 -9.68
N GLU A 34 -24.38 -11.24 -9.66
CA GLU A 34 -22.98 -11.28 -10.14
C GLU A 34 -21.95 -11.47 -9.02
N SER A 35 -22.25 -12.35 -8.06
CA SER A 35 -21.28 -12.73 -7.03
C SER A 35 -20.21 -13.66 -7.61
N ARG A 36 -18.94 -13.32 -7.42
CA ARG A 36 -17.79 -14.13 -7.86
C ARG A 36 -16.82 -14.43 -6.71
N LEU A 37 -16.24 -15.62 -6.73
CA LEU A 37 -15.12 -15.96 -5.85
C LEU A 37 -13.81 -15.48 -6.44
N VAL A 38 -13.04 -14.72 -5.67
CA VAL A 38 -11.65 -14.38 -6.01
C VAL A 38 -10.73 -15.21 -5.13
N ARG A 39 -9.86 -16.01 -5.74
CA ARG A 39 -8.81 -16.77 -5.03
C ARG A 39 -7.64 -15.86 -4.69
N GLY A 40 -7.90 -14.88 -3.84
CA GLY A 40 -6.98 -13.81 -3.48
C GLY A 40 -7.70 -12.77 -2.63
N LEU A 41 -7.12 -11.58 -2.54
CA LEU A 41 -7.69 -10.48 -1.76
C LEU A 41 -8.12 -9.34 -2.66
N VAL A 42 -9.35 -8.86 -2.46
CA VAL A 42 -9.86 -7.64 -3.12
C VAL A 42 -9.73 -6.49 -2.15
N LEU A 43 -9.02 -5.44 -2.55
CA LEU A 43 -8.83 -4.25 -1.74
C LEU A 43 -9.91 -3.21 -2.02
N ASP A 44 -10.29 -2.45 -0.99
CA ASP A 44 -11.27 -1.36 -1.11
C ASP A 44 -10.72 -0.12 -1.83
N HIS A 45 -9.40 -0.04 -1.98
CA HIS A 45 -8.70 1.15 -2.47
C HIS A 45 -7.79 0.75 -3.63
N GLY A 46 -7.70 1.62 -4.63
CA GLY A 46 -6.86 1.42 -5.81
C GLY A 46 -5.90 2.59 -6.05
N ALA A 47 -5.21 2.53 -7.18
CA ALA A 47 -4.32 3.58 -7.65
C ALA A 47 -5.08 4.91 -7.82
N ARG A 48 -4.51 6.00 -7.31
CA ARG A 48 -5.11 7.34 -7.38
C ARG A 48 -4.44 8.24 -8.43
N HIS A 49 -3.19 7.97 -8.77
CA HIS A 49 -2.46 8.73 -9.76
C HIS A 49 -2.85 8.26 -11.18
N PRO A 50 -3.11 9.18 -12.14
CA PRO A 50 -3.52 8.79 -13.49
C PRO A 50 -2.45 7.99 -14.24
N ASP A 51 -1.17 8.32 -14.01
CA ASP A 51 -0.04 7.67 -14.68
C ASP A 51 0.39 6.34 -14.03
N MET A 52 -0.27 5.93 -12.94
CA MET A 52 -0.02 4.61 -12.37
C MET A 52 -0.61 3.51 -13.28
N PRO A 53 0.09 2.38 -13.44
CA PRO A 53 -0.40 1.30 -14.28
C PRO A 53 -1.68 0.71 -13.69
N LYS A 54 -2.67 0.49 -14.56
CA LYS A 54 -3.98 -0.07 -14.18
C LYS A 54 -3.94 -1.59 -13.98
N TYR A 55 -2.97 -2.24 -14.60
CA TYR A 55 -2.80 -3.68 -14.59
C TYR A 55 -1.32 -4.00 -14.47
N LEU A 56 -0.99 -4.91 -13.56
CA LEU A 56 0.35 -5.40 -13.34
C LEU A 56 0.29 -6.92 -13.10
N GLU A 57 1.20 -7.65 -13.71
CA GLU A 57 1.40 -9.08 -13.51
C GLU A 57 2.68 -9.32 -12.69
N ASN A 58 2.82 -10.49 -12.05
CA ASN A 58 4.03 -10.90 -11.33
C ASN A 58 4.61 -9.79 -10.42
N CYS A 59 3.84 -9.39 -9.41
CA CYS A 59 4.20 -8.26 -8.56
C CYS A 59 4.82 -8.69 -7.23
N TYR A 60 5.90 -8.04 -6.83
CA TYR A 60 6.31 -7.98 -5.43
C TYR A 60 5.45 -6.96 -4.69
N ILE A 61 4.96 -7.35 -3.52
CA ILE A 61 4.06 -6.53 -2.71
C ILE A 61 4.80 -6.09 -1.44
N LEU A 62 5.06 -4.80 -1.34
CA LEU A 62 5.54 -4.18 -0.11
C LEU A 62 4.35 -3.76 0.74
N THR A 63 4.23 -4.36 1.92
CA THR A 63 3.24 -3.96 2.92
C THR A 63 3.91 -3.08 3.97
N CYS A 64 3.42 -1.85 4.14
CA CYS A 64 4.01 -0.91 5.08
C CYS A 64 2.98 -0.14 5.91
N ASN A 65 3.44 0.36 7.05
CA ASN A 65 2.68 1.20 7.98
C ASN A 65 3.47 2.49 8.30
N VAL A 66 3.97 3.14 7.26
CA VAL A 66 4.84 4.32 7.39
C VAL A 66 4.12 5.53 6.83
N SER A 67 4.23 6.69 7.51
CA SER A 67 3.64 7.91 6.96
C SER A 67 4.51 8.41 5.81
N LEU A 68 3.91 8.42 4.62
CA LEU A 68 4.44 9.04 3.41
C LEU A 68 3.64 10.30 3.09
N GLU A 69 3.13 10.97 4.12
CA GLU A 69 2.44 12.25 4.01
C GLU A 69 3.28 13.33 4.69
N TYR A 70 3.12 14.56 4.23
CA TYR A 70 3.58 15.72 4.97
C TYR A 70 2.79 15.82 6.28
N GLU A 71 3.42 15.37 7.37
CA GLU A 71 2.88 15.50 8.73
C GLU A 71 3.42 16.79 9.34
N LYS A 72 2.49 17.66 9.77
CA LYS A 72 2.84 18.76 10.66
C LYS A 72 3.25 18.18 11.99
N SER A 73 4.36 18.65 12.55
CA SER A 73 4.81 18.26 13.88
C SER A 73 3.68 18.44 14.90
N GLU A 74 3.31 17.37 15.62
CA GLU A 74 2.22 17.38 16.62
C GLU A 74 2.59 18.20 17.86
N VAL A 75 3.89 18.31 18.15
CA VAL A 75 4.36 19.23 19.18
C VAL A 75 4.09 20.63 18.68
N ASN A 76 3.44 21.47 19.50
CA ASN A 76 3.41 22.92 19.32
C ASN A 76 4.83 23.48 19.48
N SER A 77 5.75 23.09 18.60
CA SER A 77 6.95 23.84 18.32
C SER A 77 6.46 25.14 17.69
N GLY A 78 6.20 26.13 18.54
CA GLY A 78 6.02 27.50 18.13
C GLY A 78 7.31 27.90 17.42
N PHE A 79 7.37 27.67 16.12
CA PHE A 79 8.50 28.06 15.30
C PHE A 79 8.48 29.58 15.24
N VAL A 80 9.27 30.21 16.10
CA VAL A 80 9.58 31.63 15.98
C VAL A 80 10.57 31.75 14.83
N TYR A 81 10.08 32.12 13.66
CA TYR A 81 10.92 32.42 12.51
C TYR A 81 11.14 33.93 12.46
N SER A 82 12.40 34.34 12.26
CA SER A 82 12.77 35.75 12.14
C SER A 82 12.78 36.19 10.68
N THR A 83 12.99 35.26 9.75
CA THR A 83 13.10 35.54 8.32
C THR A 83 12.26 34.59 7.44
N PRO A 84 11.78 35.04 6.26
CA PRO A 84 11.09 34.17 5.30
C PRO A 84 11.92 32.98 4.79
N GLU A 85 13.25 33.16 4.66
CA GLU A 85 14.16 32.12 4.16
C GLU A 85 14.30 30.93 5.12
N GLU A 86 14.30 31.19 6.43
CA GLU A 86 14.33 30.14 7.45
C GLU A 86 13.05 29.28 7.41
N ARG A 87 11.90 29.93 7.17
CA ARG A 87 10.63 29.22 7.00
C ARG A 87 10.67 28.29 5.79
N GLU A 88 11.19 28.74 4.66
CA GLU A 88 11.29 27.94 3.44
C GLU A 88 12.25 26.76 3.61
N ARG A 89 13.40 26.98 4.25
CA ARG A 89 14.35 25.91 4.59
C ARG A 89 13.72 24.84 5.47
N MET A 90 12.97 25.21 6.50
CA MET A 90 12.32 24.22 7.38
C MET A 90 11.26 23.41 6.65
N VAL A 91 10.41 24.05 5.84
CA VAL A 91 9.41 23.34 5.02
C VAL A 91 10.10 22.36 4.05
N SER A 92 11.23 22.76 3.46
CA SER A 92 12.01 21.88 2.58
C SER A 92 12.64 20.70 3.32
N ALA A 93 13.07 20.88 4.58
CA ALA A 93 13.65 19.83 5.40
C ALA A 93 12.63 18.78 5.84
N GLU A 94 11.43 19.21 6.26
CA GLU A 94 10.32 18.30 6.57
C GLU A 94 9.90 17.48 5.34
N ARG A 95 9.86 18.12 4.16
CA ARG A 95 9.61 17.42 2.89
C ARG A 95 10.72 16.43 2.56
N LYS A 96 11.98 16.83 2.68
CA LYS A 96 13.14 15.98 2.41
C LYS A 96 13.08 14.67 3.21
N PHE A 97 12.64 14.71 4.47
CA PHE A 97 12.46 13.51 5.27
C PHE A 97 11.44 12.53 4.68
N THR A 98 10.35 13.04 4.10
CA THR A 98 9.35 12.22 3.42
C THR A 98 9.89 11.68 2.11
N ASP A 99 10.54 12.54 1.32
CA ASP A 99 11.15 12.18 0.04
C ASP A 99 12.22 11.10 0.21
N ASP A 100 13.03 11.18 1.26
CA ASP A 100 14.10 10.20 1.53
C ASP A 100 13.53 8.81 1.86
N LYS A 101 12.38 8.73 2.55
CA LYS A 101 11.66 7.45 2.73
C LYS A 101 11.18 6.87 1.41
N VAL A 102 10.62 7.71 0.53
CA VAL A 102 10.14 7.28 -0.78
C VAL A 102 11.30 6.81 -1.66
N LYS A 103 12.43 7.52 -1.63
CA LYS A 103 13.64 7.11 -2.34
C LYS A 103 14.12 5.73 -1.92
N LYS A 104 14.14 5.42 -0.63
CA LYS A 104 14.48 4.06 -0.16
C LYS A 104 13.55 2.98 -0.72
N ILE A 105 12.25 3.28 -0.86
CA ILE A 105 11.30 2.34 -1.49
C ILE A 105 11.61 2.17 -2.98
N ILE A 106 11.96 3.25 -3.66
CA ILE A 106 12.37 3.23 -5.07
C ILE A 106 13.68 2.43 -5.24
N GLU A 107 14.65 2.62 -4.34
CA GLU A 107 15.89 1.86 -4.31
C GLU A 107 15.63 0.36 -4.13
N LEU A 108 14.74 0.00 -3.19
CA LEU A 108 14.32 -1.39 -3.01
C LEU A 108 13.68 -1.97 -4.28
N LYS A 109 12.79 -1.21 -4.93
CA LYS A 109 12.19 -1.63 -6.22
C LYS A 109 13.27 -1.88 -7.25
N ARG A 110 14.25 -0.99 -7.40
CA ARG A 110 15.35 -1.15 -8.37
C ARG A 110 16.26 -2.34 -8.06
N ALA A 111 16.46 -2.66 -6.79
CA ALA A 111 17.25 -3.81 -6.37
C ALA A 111 16.54 -5.15 -6.62
N VAL A 112 15.21 -5.20 -6.46
CA VAL A 112 14.44 -6.45 -6.55
C VAL A 112 13.87 -6.68 -7.95
N CYS A 113 13.43 -5.61 -8.62
CA CYS A 113 12.84 -5.66 -9.96
C CYS A 113 13.91 -5.35 -11.00
N THR A 114 14.64 -6.37 -11.43
CA THR A 114 15.55 -6.30 -12.57
C THR A 114 14.79 -6.58 -13.87
N GLU A 115 15.27 -6.03 -14.99
CA GLU A 115 14.66 -6.24 -16.32
C GLU A 115 14.61 -7.73 -16.70
N GLU A 116 15.60 -8.50 -16.24
CA GLU A 116 15.68 -9.95 -16.45
C GLU A 116 14.58 -10.73 -15.73
N ASN A 117 14.14 -10.24 -14.56
CA ASN A 117 13.12 -10.89 -13.76
C ASN A 117 11.71 -10.58 -14.30
N GLY A 118 11.49 -9.38 -14.86
CA GLY A 118 10.18 -8.97 -15.38
C GLY A 118 9.10 -8.84 -14.31
N TYR A 119 9.48 -8.79 -13.02
CA TYR A 119 8.56 -8.60 -11.91
C TYR A 119 8.27 -7.11 -11.70
N ASN A 120 7.04 -6.83 -11.29
CA ASN A 120 6.57 -5.49 -10.97
C ASN A 120 6.58 -5.23 -9.45
N PHE A 121 6.30 -4.00 -9.05
CA PHE A 121 6.32 -3.61 -7.63
C PHE A 121 5.06 -2.85 -7.24
N VAL A 122 4.45 -3.28 -6.12
CA VAL A 122 3.24 -2.68 -5.56
C VAL A 122 3.50 -2.33 -4.11
N VAL A 123 3.14 -1.10 -3.72
CA VAL A 123 3.25 -0.62 -2.35
C VAL A 123 1.86 -0.48 -1.76
N ILE A 124 1.61 -1.14 -0.64
CA ILE A 124 0.36 -1.08 0.09
C ILE A 124 0.64 -0.50 1.47
N ASN A 125 0.21 0.74 1.67
CA ASN A 125 0.42 1.47 2.91
C ASN A 125 -0.88 1.58 3.74
N GLN A 126 -0.77 1.34 5.04
CA GLN A 126 -1.86 1.60 5.99
C GLN A 126 -2.09 3.09 6.21
N LYS A 127 -1.01 3.88 6.20
CA LYS A 127 -1.09 5.34 6.28
C LYS A 127 -1.31 5.94 4.89
N GLY A 128 -1.43 7.26 4.84
CA GLY A 128 -1.59 7.94 3.57
C GLY A 128 -0.28 8.06 2.79
N ILE A 129 -0.43 8.55 1.56
CA ILE A 129 0.66 8.90 0.64
C ILE A 129 0.27 10.25 0.04
N ASP A 130 1.17 11.24 0.12
CA ASP A 130 0.93 12.56 -0.44
C ASP A 130 1.03 12.55 -1.98
N PRO A 131 0.45 13.56 -2.66
CA PRO A 131 0.46 13.62 -4.12
C PRO A 131 1.87 13.64 -4.75
N LEU A 132 2.87 14.26 -4.12
CA LEU A 132 4.22 14.31 -4.68
C LEU A 132 4.91 12.95 -4.55
N SER A 133 4.73 12.26 -3.42
CA SER A 133 5.19 10.87 -3.28
C SER A 133 4.49 9.94 -4.27
N LEU A 134 3.21 10.14 -4.55
CA LEU A 134 2.51 9.36 -5.58
C LEU A 134 3.09 9.61 -6.98
N ASP A 135 3.45 10.85 -7.32
CA ASP A 135 4.12 11.18 -8.58
C ASP A 135 5.52 10.53 -8.68
N MET A 136 6.31 10.57 -7.61
CA MET A 136 7.61 9.88 -7.55
C MET A 136 7.47 8.37 -7.74
N LEU A 137 6.47 7.74 -7.13
CA LEU A 137 6.19 6.31 -7.30
C LEU A 137 5.66 6.00 -8.70
N ALA A 138 4.79 6.84 -9.26
CA ALA A 138 4.22 6.67 -10.59
C ALA A 138 5.29 6.75 -11.69
N LYS A 139 6.25 7.67 -11.57
CA LYS A 139 7.41 7.79 -12.49
C LYS A 139 8.24 6.52 -12.56
N GLU A 140 8.30 5.76 -11.47
CA GLU A 140 9.00 4.48 -11.39
C GLU A 140 8.12 3.28 -11.78
N GLY A 141 6.86 3.51 -12.15
CA GLY A 141 5.89 2.47 -12.49
C GLY A 141 5.34 1.71 -11.28
N ILE A 142 5.48 2.25 -10.07
CA ILE A 142 5.05 1.60 -8.82
C ILE A 142 3.59 1.96 -8.53
N VAL A 143 2.76 0.95 -8.26
CA VAL A 143 1.37 1.19 -7.79
C VAL A 143 1.39 1.42 -6.29
N GLY A 144 1.09 2.65 -5.88
CA GLY A 144 0.94 3.05 -4.48
C GLY A 144 -0.52 3.04 -4.04
N ILE A 145 -0.89 2.11 -3.15
CA ILE A 145 -2.18 2.09 -2.47
C ILE A 145 -2.02 2.74 -1.09
N ARG A 146 -2.85 3.75 -0.83
CA ARG A 146 -2.88 4.49 0.44
C ARG A 146 -4.06 4.07 1.30
N ARG A 147 -3.93 4.21 2.62
CA ARG A 147 -5.00 4.01 3.62
C ARG A 147 -5.61 2.61 3.61
N ALA A 148 -4.80 1.58 3.40
CA ALA A 148 -5.25 0.20 3.45
C ALA A 148 -5.76 -0.18 4.86
N LYS A 149 -6.88 -0.91 4.93
CA LYS A 149 -7.45 -1.37 6.21
C LYS A 149 -6.49 -2.34 6.88
N ARG A 150 -6.28 -2.19 8.20
CA ARG A 150 -5.41 -3.06 9.00
C ARG A 150 -5.72 -4.57 8.82
N ARG A 151 -6.99 -4.95 8.84
CA ARG A 151 -7.44 -6.33 8.61
C ARG A 151 -6.99 -6.90 7.25
N ASN A 152 -6.92 -6.06 6.22
CA ASN A 152 -6.50 -6.49 4.89
C ASN A 152 -4.99 -6.71 4.86
N MET A 153 -4.22 -5.98 5.67
CA MET A 153 -2.77 -6.17 5.78
C MET A 153 -2.43 -7.51 6.41
N GLU A 154 -3.15 -7.91 7.46
CA GLU A 154 -2.97 -9.24 8.08
C GLU A 154 -3.29 -10.35 7.06
N ARG A 155 -4.35 -10.19 6.28
CA ARG A 155 -4.70 -11.12 5.19
C ARG A 155 -3.66 -11.13 4.07
N LEU A 156 -3.12 -9.97 3.66
CA LEU A 156 -2.09 -9.86 2.64
C LEU A 156 -0.80 -10.57 3.05
N THR A 157 -0.36 -10.36 4.28
CA THR A 157 0.82 -11.05 4.84
C THR A 157 0.63 -12.56 4.81
N LEU A 158 -0.54 -13.07 5.17
CA LEU A 158 -0.82 -14.50 5.15
C LEU A 158 -1.00 -15.07 3.73
N ALA A 159 -1.57 -14.30 2.80
CA ALA A 159 -1.82 -14.74 1.43
C ALA A 159 -0.56 -14.70 0.55
N CYS A 160 0.25 -13.65 0.70
CA CYS A 160 1.45 -13.41 -0.11
C CYS A 160 2.75 -13.84 0.58
N GLY A 161 2.71 -14.15 1.88
CA GLY A 161 3.90 -14.53 2.67
C GLY A 161 4.85 -13.38 3.01
N GLY A 162 4.45 -12.13 2.77
CA GLY A 162 5.28 -10.94 3.00
C GLY A 162 5.22 -10.43 4.45
N VAL A 163 6.26 -9.74 4.91
CA VAL A 163 6.33 -9.13 6.25
C VAL A 163 5.89 -7.67 6.20
N ALA A 164 5.04 -7.26 7.16
CA ALA A 164 4.62 -5.87 7.29
C ALA A 164 5.76 -5.01 7.88
N VAL A 165 6.14 -3.96 7.17
CA VAL A 165 7.23 -3.06 7.54
C VAL A 165 6.70 -1.81 8.25
N ASN A 166 7.21 -1.54 9.44
CA ASN A 166 6.78 -0.38 10.26
C ASN A 166 7.74 0.82 10.17
N SER A 167 8.94 0.65 9.60
CA SER A 167 9.91 1.72 9.41
C SER A 167 10.71 1.48 8.13
N VAL A 168 10.98 2.55 7.38
CA VAL A 168 11.78 2.55 6.14
C VAL A 168 13.09 3.31 6.37
#